data_AF-A0A3M1ARN1-F1
#
_entry.id   AF-A0A3M1ARN1-F1
#
_cell.length_a   1.000
_cell.length_b   1.000
_cell.length_c   1.000
_cell.angle_alpha   90.00
_cell.angle_beta   90.00
_cell.angle_gamma   90.00
#
_symmetry.space_group_name_H-M   'P 1'
#
loop_
_entity.id
_entity.type
_entity.pdbx_description
1 polymer ?
#
loop_
_entity_poly.entity_id
_entity_poly.type
_entity_poly.pdbx_seq_one_letter_code
_entity_poly.pdbx_strand_id
1 'polypeptide(L)'
;MVPVSEIEHILKTDTTKKHGSFYERLDELLDSITDKKITFPTDFTIDGVRLRGHINWVAGAVPKYDENGNLCVEFGFSPQMKPFLLGLKEKFTRFEFLEVARMKSGFSIRIYQMCKSYYYENIRHGRNTMAVSLGELKQRLGISDKYPDFRNFRRKVLDVARNEINEKTRLHIEYDFVKKGRNISGIRIIISENAENVPEEVNRLEDATSKATKARKHDWSKLDKRVEHLTEAQRRAFNMLTDLGLGIGQILDDVFPIIKGSELKGYEDLFVYYMIDFFKKKTTAKTDKDKARAFLGWVNNRRFEEPNLYARLVEKVIARKKNLKEAERSNREIAKGMTAAAFRKLLNDQK
;
A
#
# COMPACT_ATOMS: atom_id res chain seq x y z
N MET A 1 -5.67 -3.94 -17.10
CA MET A 1 -6.91 -3.36 -17.63
C MET A 1 -7.73 -2.86 -16.44
N VAL A 2 -8.38 -1.71 -16.57
CA VAL A 2 -9.23 -1.12 -15.52
C VAL A 2 -10.65 -1.02 -16.07
N PRO A 3 -11.67 -1.60 -15.40
CA PRO A 3 -13.05 -1.48 -15.84
C PRO A 3 -13.51 -0.03 -15.88
N VAL A 4 -14.23 0.37 -16.93
CA VAL A 4 -14.73 1.75 -17.05
C VAL A 4 -15.75 2.08 -15.95
N SER A 5 -16.48 1.08 -15.45
CA SER A 5 -17.36 1.21 -14.28
C SER A 5 -16.63 1.64 -13.00
N GLU A 6 -15.35 1.27 -12.83
CA GLU A 6 -14.55 1.70 -11.68
C GLU A 6 -14.10 3.16 -11.81
N ILE A 7 -13.99 3.71 -13.01
CA ILE A 7 -13.54 5.09 -13.25
C ILE A 7 -14.74 6.05 -13.37
N GLU A 8 -15.93 5.51 -13.59
CA GLU A 8 -17.16 6.27 -13.82
C GLU A 8 -17.45 7.32 -12.74
N HIS A 9 -17.25 6.97 -11.47
CA HIS A 9 -17.49 7.89 -10.36
C HIS A 9 -16.51 9.09 -10.37
N ILE A 10 -15.27 8.88 -10.81
CA ILE A 10 -14.24 9.93 -10.94
C ILE A 10 -14.62 10.89 -12.09
N LEU A 11 -15.10 10.33 -13.21
CA LEU A 11 -15.52 11.09 -14.39
C LEU A 11 -16.82 11.90 -14.17
N LYS A 12 -17.66 11.46 -13.22
CA LYS A 12 -18.90 12.15 -12.84
C LYS A 12 -18.68 13.28 -11.82
N THR A 13 -17.63 13.23 -11.00
CA THR A 13 -17.37 14.24 -9.95
C THR A 13 -16.93 15.61 -10.46
N ASP A 14 -16.49 15.72 -11.71
CA ASP A 14 -16.08 17.01 -12.28
C ASP A 14 -17.30 17.80 -12.79
N THR A 15 -18.02 18.44 -11.86
CA THR A 15 -19.21 19.26 -12.14
C THR A 15 -18.89 20.58 -12.83
N THR A 16 -17.62 20.85 -13.16
CA THR A 16 -17.19 22.12 -13.75
C THR A 16 -17.41 22.21 -15.26
N LYS A 17 -17.49 21.06 -15.96
CA LYS A 17 -17.83 20.98 -17.40
C LYS A 17 -19.24 20.42 -17.60
N LYS A 18 -20.20 21.29 -17.88
CA LYS A 18 -21.62 20.93 -18.10
C LYS A 18 -21.94 20.34 -19.48
N HIS A 19 -20.95 20.15 -20.36
CA HIS A 19 -21.19 19.68 -21.73
C HIS A 19 -20.19 18.59 -22.10
N GLY A 20 -20.72 17.39 -22.34
CA GLY A 20 -20.01 16.29 -22.98
C GLY A 20 -20.57 14.91 -22.60
N SER A 21 -20.66 14.00 -23.57
CA SER A 21 -21.06 12.61 -23.31
C SER A 21 -20.05 11.91 -22.39
N PHE A 22 -20.46 10.83 -21.72
CA PHE A 22 -19.56 10.05 -20.86
C PHE A 22 -18.30 9.59 -21.62
N TYR A 23 -18.47 9.20 -22.88
CA TYR A 23 -17.38 8.77 -23.76
C TYR A 23 -16.44 9.92 -24.11
N GLU A 24 -16.96 11.13 -24.38
CA GLU A 24 -16.09 12.31 -24.58
C GLU A 24 -15.23 12.61 -23.35
N ARG A 25 -15.79 12.48 -22.13
CA ARG A 25 -15.02 12.66 -20.89
C ARG A 25 -13.96 11.58 -20.70
N LEU A 26 -14.29 10.35 -21.10
CA LEU A 26 -13.34 9.25 -21.09
C LEU A 26 -12.19 9.55 -22.06
N ASP A 27 -12.48 9.94 -23.29
CA ASP A 27 -11.46 10.28 -24.28
C ASP A 27 -10.59 11.46 -23.82
N GLU A 28 -11.19 12.54 -23.28
CA GLU A 28 -10.43 13.65 -22.67
C GLU A 28 -9.50 13.18 -21.55
N LEU A 29 -9.94 12.23 -20.71
CA LEU A 29 -9.10 11.64 -19.66
C LEU A 29 -7.94 10.84 -20.26
N LEU A 30 -8.21 10.01 -21.28
CA LEU A 30 -7.22 9.17 -21.94
C LEU A 30 -6.15 9.99 -22.67
N ASP A 31 -6.55 11.09 -23.30
CA ASP A 31 -5.62 12.05 -23.88
C ASP A 31 -4.80 12.74 -22.79
N SER A 32 -5.47 13.26 -21.75
CA SER A 32 -4.80 13.98 -20.68
C SER A 32 -3.75 13.14 -19.94
N ILE A 33 -4.04 11.86 -19.71
CA ILE A 33 -3.11 10.96 -19.00
C ILE A 33 -1.92 10.56 -19.88
N THR A 34 -2.14 10.38 -21.18
CA THR A 34 -1.09 10.04 -22.14
C THR A 34 -0.14 11.23 -22.37
N ASP A 35 -0.67 12.45 -22.30
CA ASP A 35 0.10 13.70 -22.38
C ASP A 35 0.86 14.05 -21.09
N LYS A 36 0.60 13.37 -19.96
CA LYS A 36 1.33 13.64 -18.72
C LYS A 36 2.79 13.22 -18.86
N LYS A 37 3.67 14.15 -18.49
CA LYS A 37 5.13 13.98 -18.49
C LYS A 37 5.69 14.16 -17.09
N ILE A 38 6.70 13.37 -16.76
CA ILE A 38 7.60 13.61 -15.63
C ILE A 38 8.80 14.37 -16.18
N THR A 39 9.07 15.53 -15.59
CA THR A 39 10.22 16.37 -15.96
C THR A 39 11.31 16.23 -14.92
N PHE A 40 12.54 16.07 -15.39
CA PHE A 40 13.74 15.92 -14.61
C PHE A 40 14.61 17.18 -14.80
N PRO A 41 14.53 18.14 -13.87
CA PRO A 41 15.20 19.43 -14.01
C PRO A 41 16.72 19.34 -13.83
N THR A 42 17.21 18.23 -13.26
CA THR A 42 18.61 17.97 -12.94
C THR A 42 19.00 16.56 -13.35
N ASP A 43 20.26 16.37 -13.71
CA ASP A 43 20.82 15.05 -14.00
C ASP A 43 20.87 14.23 -12.71
N PHE A 44 20.05 13.18 -12.61
CA PHE A 44 20.23 12.14 -11.59
C PHE A 44 20.47 10.79 -12.25
N THR A 45 21.14 9.90 -11.52
CA THR A 45 21.53 8.59 -12.03
C THR A 45 20.57 7.52 -11.52
N ILE A 46 20.09 6.69 -12.44
CA ILE A 46 19.39 5.44 -12.13
C ILE A 46 20.21 4.32 -12.77
N ASP A 47 20.68 3.36 -11.98
CA ASP A 47 21.49 2.22 -12.43
C ASP A 47 22.71 2.65 -13.28
N GLY A 48 23.34 3.78 -12.93
CA GLY A 48 24.49 4.34 -13.65
C GLY A 48 24.14 5.20 -14.87
N VAL A 49 22.87 5.27 -15.27
CA VAL A 49 22.40 6.07 -16.42
C VAL A 49 21.95 7.46 -15.95
N ARG A 50 22.54 8.52 -16.53
CA ARG A 50 22.09 9.90 -16.28
C ARG A 50 20.80 10.19 -17.03
N LEU A 51 19.79 10.67 -16.29
CA LEU A 51 18.51 11.07 -16.84
C LEU A 51 18.37 12.59 -16.82
N ARG A 52 18.13 13.19 -17.99
CA ARG A 52 17.82 14.60 -18.20
C ARG A 52 16.65 14.73 -19.16
N GLY A 53 15.78 15.72 -18.94
CA GLY A 53 14.66 16.00 -19.85
C GLY A 53 13.33 15.52 -19.28
N HIS A 54 12.55 14.77 -20.07
CA HIS A 54 11.22 14.33 -19.67
C HIS A 54 10.90 12.92 -20.17
N ILE A 55 10.01 12.22 -19.45
CA ILE A 55 9.44 10.94 -19.84
C ILE A 55 7.92 10.99 -19.72
N ASN A 56 7.20 10.26 -20.56
CA ASN A 56 5.75 10.12 -20.42
C ASN A 56 5.42 9.14 -19.30
N TRP A 57 4.26 9.31 -18.66
CA TRP A 57 3.74 8.36 -17.68
C TRP A 57 3.25 7.08 -18.37
N VAL A 58 2.42 7.28 -19.38
CA VAL A 58 1.69 6.24 -20.11
C VAL A 58 2.09 6.35 -21.58
N ALA A 59 2.49 5.23 -22.17
CA ALA A 59 2.76 5.11 -23.60
C ALA A 59 1.47 4.97 -24.42
N GLY A 60 0.41 4.45 -23.82
CA GLY A 60 -0.92 4.43 -24.42
C GLY A 60 -2.00 4.03 -23.42
N ALA A 61 -3.20 4.56 -23.64
CA ALA A 61 -4.40 4.24 -22.88
C ALA A 61 -5.49 3.82 -23.88
N VAL A 62 -5.76 2.52 -23.98
CA VAL A 62 -6.57 1.96 -25.07
C VAL A 62 -7.84 1.31 -24.50
N PRO A 63 -9.04 1.77 -24.88
CA PRO A 63 -10.28 1.09 -24.55
C PRO A 63 -10.34 -0.30 -25.20
N LYS A 64 -10.69 -1.34 -24.43
CA LYS A 64 -10.84 -2.73 -24.87
C LYS A 64 -11.97 -3.43 -24.12
N TYR A 65 -12.56 -4.43 -24.73
CA TYR A 65 -13.51 -5.31 -24.04
C TYR A 65 -12.76 -6.50 -23.42
N ASP A 66 -13.11 -6.85 -22.18
CA ASP A 66 -12.61 -8.08 -21.55
C ASP A 66 -13.33 -9.34 -22.11
N GLU A 67 -12.91 -10.51 -21.65
CA GLU A 67 -13.50 -11.81 -22.05
C GLU A 67 -15.00 -11.93 -21.71
N ASN A 68 -15.50 -11.11 -20.78
CA ASN A 68 -16.90 -11.07 -20.36
C ASN A 68 -17.70 -9.96 -21.07
N GLY A 69 -17.10 -9.23 -22.01
CA GLY A 69 -17.74 -8.14 -22.74
C GLY A 69 -17.81 -6.81 -21.97
N ASN A 70 -17.08 -6.65 -20.86
CA ASN A 70 -17.03 -5.38 -20.13
C ASN A 70 -16.02 -4.42 -20.75
N LEU A 71 -16.44 -3.16 -20.95
CA LEU A 71 -15.54 -2.11 -21.42
C LEU A 71 -14.51 -1.77 -20.33
N CYS A 72 -13.24 -1.89 -20.69
CA CYS A 72 -12.08 -1.62 -19.86
C CYS A 72 -11.10 -0.69 -20.58
N VAL A 73 -10.20 -0.06 -19.83
CA VAL A 73 -9.05 0.67 -20.38
C VAL A 73 -7.77 -0.10 -20.07
N GLU A 74 -6.98 -0.37 -21.10
CA GLU A 74 -5.63 -0.89 -20.97
C GLU A 74 -4.63 0.27 -20.96
N PHE A 75 -3.95 0.45 -19.83
CA PHE A 75 -2.85 1.40 -19.70
C PHE A 75 -1.51 0.69 -19.89
N GLY A 76 -0.74 1.13 -20.88
CA GLY A 76 0.65 0.75 -21.05
C GLY A 76 1.56 1.81 -20.42
N PHE A 77 2.22 1.51 -19.30
CA PHE A 77 3.25 2.42 -18.76
C PHE A 77 4.42 2.54 -19.74
N SER A 78 4.98 3.75 -19.88
CA SER A 78 6.18 3.93 -20.71
C SER A 78 7.33 3.07 -20.16
N PRO A 79 8.10 2.36 -21.01
CA PRO A 79 9.19 1.50 -20.53
C PRO A 79 10.21 2.22 -19.63
N GLN A 80 10.44 3.51 -19.88
CA GLN A 80 11.30 4.38 -19.08
C GLN A 80 10.78 4.59 -17.65
N MET A 81 9.49 4.33 -17.38
CA MET A 81 8.91 4.39 -16.03
C MET A 81 9.30 3.18 -15.17
N LYS A 82 9.76 2.07 -15.77
CA LYS A 82 10.07 0.82 -15.07
C LYS A 82 10.93 0.99 -13.81
N PRO A 83 12.09 1.69 -13.82
CA PRO A 83 12.90 1.84 -12.61
C PRO A 83 12.17 2.61 -11.50
N PHE A 84 11.38 3.63 -11.86
CA PHE A 84 10.59 4.41 -10.91
C PHE A 84 9.43 3.60 -10.32
N LEU A 85 8.80 2.75 -11.13
CA LEU A 85 7.71 1.87 -10.70
C LEU A 85 8.22 0.71 -9.82
N LEU A 86 9.43 0.22 -10.07
CA LEU A 86 10.05 -0.81 -9.23
C LEU A 86 10.50 -0.25 -7.87
N GLY A 87 11.04 0.98 -7.85
CA GLY A 87 11.38 1.69 -6.61
C GLY A 87 10.18 1.99 -5.69
N LEU A 88 8.96 1.99 -6.23
CA LEU A 88 7.72 2.06 -5.43
C LEU A 88 7.51 0.85 -4.52
N LYS A 89 8.19 -0.28 -4.72
CA LYS A 89 8.10 -1.41 -3.77
C LYS A 89 8.83 -1.12 -2.44
N GLU A 90 9.83 -0.24 -2.46
CA GLU A 90 10.72 -0.01 -1.31
C GLU A 90 10.44 1.30 -0.55
N LYS A 91 10.06 2.38 -1.26
CA LYS A 91 9.86 3.73 -0.67
C LYS A 91 8.55 4.40 -1.11
N PHE A 92 7.42 3.70 -1.00
CA PHE A 92 6.13 4.31 -1.26
C PHE A 92 5.53 4.92 0.01
N THR A 93 4.97 6.12 -0.15
CA THR A 93 4.14 6.73 0.89
C THR A 93 2.76 6.09 0.82
N ARG A 94 2.42 5.31 1.85
CA ARG A 94 1.09 4.74 2.01
C ARG A 94 0.15 5.83 2.51
N PHE A 95 -0.85 6.15 1.71
CA PHE A 95 -1.98 6.96 2.13
C PHE A 95 -3.27 6.30 1.69
N GLU A 96 -4.34 6.54 2.45
CA GLU A 96 -5.65 5.98 2.16
C GLU A 96 -6.27 6.71 0.97
N PHE A 97 -6.65 5.95 -0.07
CA PHE A 97 -7.29 6.52 -1.26
C PHE A 97 -8.53 7.36 -0.88
N LEU A 98 -9.29 6.93 0.12
CA LEU A 98 -10.46 7.63 0.64
C LEU A 98 -10.12 9.00 1.26
N GLU A 99 -8.96 9.16 1.90
CA GLU A 99 -8.50 10.46 2.40
C GLU A 99 -8.19 11.41 1.25
N VAL A 100 -7.55 10.91 0.19
CA VAL A 100 -7.19 11.72 -0.98
C VAL A 100 -8.40 12.05 -1.86
N ALA A 101 -9.29 11.10 -2.09
CA ALA A 101 -10.44 11.26 -2.97
C ALA A 101 -11.42 12.36 -2.52
N ARG A 102 -11.40 12.75 -1.23
CA ARG A 102 -12.26 13.81 -0.69
C ARG A 102 -11.68 15.21 -0.84
N MET A 103 -10.38 15.32 -1.07
CA MET A 103 -9.74 16.61 -1.31
C MET A 103 -10.04 17.08 -2.73
N LYS A 104 -10.44 18.34 -2.88
CA LYS A 104 -10.76 18.93 -4.19
C LYS A 104 -9.56 19.62 -4.81
N SER A 105 -8.66 20.15 -3.98
CA SER A 105 -7.49 20.87 -4.47
C SER A 105 -6.33 19.90 -4.68
N GLY A 106 -5.81 19.87 -5.92
CA GLY A 106 -4.60 19.12 -6.26
C GLY A 106 -3.38 19.56 -5.43
N PHE A 107 -3.32 20.81 -4.98
CA PHE A 107 -2.29 21.26 -4.05
C PHE A 107 -2.43 20.65 -2.67
N SER A 108 -3.67 20.50 -2.17
CA SER A 108 -3.94 19.83 -0.89
C SER A 108 -3.47 18.39 -0.94
N ILE A 109 -3.81 17.66 -2.01
CA ILE A 109 -3.37 16.28 -2.24
C ILE A 109 -1.84 16.19 -2.23
N ARG A 110 -1.17 17.11 -2.94
CA ARG A 110 0.30 17.09 -3.04
C ARG A 110 0.99 17.42 -1.71
N ILE A 111 0.49 18.43 -0.98
CA ILE A 111 1.02 18.79 0.34
C ILE A 111 0.78 17.65 1.34
N TYR A 112 -0.41 17.04 1.32
CA TYR A 112 -0.72 15.87 2.12
C TYR A 112 0.25 14.71 1.87
N GLN A 113 0.48 14.36 0.59
CA GLN A 113 1.43 13.30 0.22
C GLN A 113 2.83 13.58 0.76
N MET A 114 3.32 14.82 0.62
CA MET A 114 4.61 15.24 1.17
C MET A 114 4.64 15.11 2.70
N CYS A 115 3.60 15.57 3.39
CA CYS A 115 3.54 15.53 4.85
C CYS A 115 3.43 14.09 5.38
N LYS A 116 2.58 13.26 4.76
CA LYS A 116 2.42 11.85 5.13
C LYS A 116 3.70 11.06 4.90
N SER A 117 4.38 11.30 3.79
CA SER A 117 5.70 10.71 3.47
C SER A 117 6.72 11.06 4.55
N TYR A 118 6.87 12.36 4.82
CA TYR A 118 7.80 12.85 5.84
C TYR A 118 7.47 12.28 7.22
N TYR A 119 6.20 12.34 7.63
CA TYR A 119 5.75 11.86 8.94
C TYR A 119 6.04 10.37 9.10
N TYR A 120 5.70 9.54 8.10
CA TYR A 120 5.94 8.10 8.16
C TYR A 120 7.43 7.75 8.32
N GLU A 121 8.31 8.45 7.61
CA GLU A 121 9.75 8.23 7.68
C GLU A 121 10.39 8.76 8.97
N ASN A 122 9.82 9.82 9.57
CA ASN A 122 10.50 10.60 10.61
C ASN A 122 9.87 10.50 12.01
N ILE A 123 8.61 10.08 12.14
CA ILE A 123 7.93 10.03 13.45
C ILE A 123 8.59 9.03 14.42
N ARG A 124 9.14 7.93 13.90
CA ARG A 124 9.92 6.95 14.70
C ARG A 124 11.16 7.57 15.36
N HIS A 125 11.61 8.73 14.87
CA HIS A 125 12.72 9.50 15.39
C HIS A 125 12.27 10.73 16.20
N GLY A 126 10.99 10.84 16.55
CA GLY A 126 10.42 11.98 17.28
C GLY A 126 10.37 13.28 16.47
N ARG A 127 10.57 13.21 15.15
CA ARG A 127 10.57 14.39 14.27
C ARG A 127 9.23 14.50 13.57
N ASN A 128 8.55 15.61 13.80
CA ASN A 128 7.23 15.88 13.29
C ASN A 128 7.13 17.20 12.50
N THR A 129 8.25 17.89 12.30
CA THR A 129 8.29 19.21 11.66
C THR A 129 9.10 19.16 10.36
N MET A 130 8.43 19.32 9.22
CA MET A 130 9.08 19.39 7.91
C MET A 130 9.41 20.85 7.57
N ALA A 131 10.71 21.17 7.44
CA ALA A 131 11.15 22.49 7.00
C ALA A 131 11.41 22.49 5.49
N VAL A 132 10.91 23.49 4.77
CA VAL A 132 11.10 23.65 3.33
C VAL A 132 11.13 25.14 2.94
N SER A 133 11.97 25.50 1.96
CA SER A 133 11.99 26.88 1.44
C SER A 133 10.74 27.16 0.60
N LEU A 134 10.35 28.43 0.46
CA LEU A 134 9.19 28.77 -0.38
C LEU A 134 9.40 28.41 -1.86
N GLY A 135 10.61 28.64 -2.38
CA GLY A 135 10.95 28.30 -3.76
C GLY A 135 10.85 26.80 -4.01
N GLU A 136 11.42 26.00 -3.12
CA GLU A 136 11.36 24.55 -3.20
C GLU A 136 9.93 24.00 -3.07
N LEU A 137 9.12 24.54 -2.15
CA LEU A 137 7.73 24.12 -2.02
C LEU A 137 6.94 24.41 -3.30
N LYS A 138 7.10 25.60 -3.90
CA LYS A 138 6.44 25.93 -5.18
C LYS A 138 6.91 25.04 -6.32
N GLN A 139 8.19 24.70 -6.36
CA GLN A 139 8.74 23.77 -7.34
C GLN A 139 8.12 22.37 -7.18
N ARG A 140 8.04 21.84 -5.95
CA ARG A 140 7.43 20.54 -5.63
C ARG A 140 5.93 20.49 -5.95
N LEU A 141 5.27 21.66 -5.96
CA LEU A 141 3.86 21.84 -6.35
C LEU A 141 3.67 22.14 -7.85
N GLY A 142 4.75 22.26 -8.63
CA GLY A 142 4.67 22.56 -10.08
C GLY A 142 4.21 23.98 -10.41
N ILE A 143 4.44 24.94 -9.50
CA ILE A 143 3.94 26.32 -9.59
C ILE A 143 5.02 27.36 -9.30
N SER A 144 6.27 27.08 -9.69
CA SER A 144 7.43 27.97 -9.49
C SER A 144 7.14 29.41 -9.90
N ASP A 145 6.49 29.61 -11.06
CA ASP A 145 6.23 30.93 -11.65
C ASP A 145 4.88 31.54 -11.23
N LYS A 146 4.13 30.88 -10.34
CA LYS A 146 2.81 31.37 -9.88
C LYS A 146 2.86 31.91 -8.46
N TYR A 147 1.87 32.73 -8.14
CA TYR A 147 1.65 33.35 -6.83
C TYR A 147 2.88 34.13 -6.30
N PRO A 148 3.39 35.14 -7.04
CA PRO A 148 4.57 35.90 -6.61
C PRO A 148 4.34 36.58 -5.24
N ASP A 149 3.14 37.11 -5.00
CA ASP A 149 2.74 37.60 -3.67
C ASP A 149 2.45 36.42 -2.72
N PHE A 150 3.21 36.34 -1.62
CA PHE A 150 3.04 35.34 -0.58
C PHE A 150 1.62 35.31 -0.01
N ARG A 151 0.94 36.45 0.12
CA ARG A 151 -0.45 36.49 0.64
C ARG A 151 -1.40 35.69 -0.25
N ASN A 152 -1.20 35.76 -1.57
CA ASN A 152 -1.98 34.97 -2.52
C ASN A 152 -1.60 33.49 -2.46
N PHE A 153 -0.30 33.18 -2.35
CA PHE A 153 0.15 31.80 -2.18
C PHE A 153 -0.42 31.17 -0.91
N ARG A 154 -0.36 31.89 0.22
CA ARG A 154 -0.93 31.47 1.49
C ARG A 154 -2.43 31.20 1.37
N ARG A 155 -3.21 32.20 0.96
CA ARG A 155 -4.68 32.11 0.91
C ARG A 155 -5.18 31.04 -0.06
N LYS A 156 -4.57 30.91 -1.24
CA LYS A 156 -5.09 30.04 -2.32
C LYS A 156 -4.48 28.65 -2.33
N VAL A 157 -3.35 28.44 -1.66
CA VAL A 157 -2.63 27.16 -1.68
C VAL A 157 -2.47 26.61 -0.27
N LEU A 158 -1.79 27.34 0.61
CA LEU A 158 -1.43 26.83 1.93
C LEU A 158 -2.67 26.66 2.82
N ASP A 159 -3.47 27.71 2.98
CA ASP A 159 -4.64 27.70 3.87
C ASP A 159 -5.70 26.70 3.36
N VAL A 160 -5.90 26.63 2.04
CA VAL A 160 -6.78 25.63 1.40
C VAL A 160 -6.28 24.22 1.72
N ALA A 161 -5.00 23.94 1.54
CA ALA A 161 -4.42 22.64 1.83
C ALA A 161 -4.51 22.29 3.32
N ARG A 162 -4.23 23.25 4.22
CA ARG A 162 -4.33 23.03 5.66
C ARG A 162 -5.74 22.63 6.06
N ASN A 163 -6.73 23.38 5.61
CA ASN A 163 -8.12 23.14 5.97
C ASN A 163 -8.59 21.79 5.40
N GLU A 164 -8.35 21.52 4.11
CA GLU A 164 -8.74 20.23 3.53
C GLU A 164 -8.05 19.04 4.20
N ILE A 165 -6.76 19.14 4.52
CA ILE A 165 -6.02 18.05 5.19
C ILE A 165 -6.57 17.80 6.59
N ASN A 166 -6.74 18.87 7.38
CA ASN A 166 -7.17 18.77 8.77
C ASN A 166 -8.64 18.32 8.91
N GLU A 167 -9.49 18.66 7.94
CA GLU A 167 -10.91 18.28 7.94
C GLU A 167 -11.16 16.89 7.34
N LYS A 168 -10.35 16.48 6.35
CA LYS A 168 -10.66 15.30 5.53
C LYS A 168 -9.70 14.15 5.75
N THR A 169 -8.66 14.27 6.56
CA THR A 169 -7.67 13.21 6.78
C THR A 169 -7.36 13.05 8.27
N ARG A 170 -6.78 11.91 8.64
CA ARG A 170 -6.25 11.68 9.99
C ARG A 170 -5.03 12.53 10.31
N LEU A 171 -4.41 13.13 9.29
CA LEU A 171 -3.27 14.02 9.45
C LEU A 171 -3.78 15.40 9.85
N HIS A 172 -3.10 16.01 10.82
CA HIS A 172 -3.29 17.40 11.19
C HIS A 172 -1.99 18.17 10.99
N ILE A 173 -2.06 19.26 10.24
CA ILE A 173 -0.94 20.11 9.90
C ILE A 173 -1.17 21.55 10.33
N GLU A 174 -0.10 22.18 10.79
CA GLU A 174 -0.03 23.62 11.03
C GLU A 174 1.23 24.20 10.41
N TYR A 175 1.17 25.49 10.07
CA TYR A 175 2.29 26.19 9.44
C TYR A 175 2.90 27.21 10.38
N ASP A 176 4.22 27.17 10.44
CA ASP A 176 5.03 28.23 11.02
C ASP A 176 5.94 28.83 9.94
N PHE A 177 5.90 30.15 9.79
CA PHE A 177 6.55 30.86 8.69
C PHE A 177 7.89 31.43 9.12
N VAL A 178 8.94 31.07 8.38
CA VAL A 178 10.30 31.57 8.61
C VAL A 178 10.48 32.89 7.87
N LYS A 179 10.80 33.96 8.60
CA LYS A 179 11.03 35.29 8.03
C LYS A 179 12.52 35.56 7.82
N LYS A 180 12.82 36.28 6.74
CA LYS A 180 14.12 36.92 6.48
C LYS A 180 13.86 38.40 6.19
N GLY A 181 14.04 39.25 7.20
CA GLY A 181 13.60 40.64 7.15
C GLY A 181 12.07 40.75 7.05
N ARG A 182 11.58 41.51 6.07
CA ARG A 182 10.13 41.69 5.82
C ARG A 182 9.50 40.54 5.03
N ASN A 183 10.32 39.69 4.41
CA ASN A 183 9.85 38.62 3.51
C ASN A 183 9.83 37.28 4.24
N ILE A 184 8.89 36.41 3.85
CA ILE A 184 8.88 35.01 4.29
C ILE A 184 9.81 34.24 3.36
N SER A 185 10.77 33.51 3.92
CA SER A 185 11.78 32.75 3.17
C SER A 185 11.50 31.25 3.15
N GLY A 186 10.76 30.75 4.14
CA GLY A 186 10.45 29.33 4.24
C GLY A 186 9.26 29.04 5.15
N ILE A 187 8.94 27.76 5.25
CA ILE A 187 7.83 27.25 6.04
C ILE A 187 8.28 26.01 6.80
N ARG A 188 7.85 25.93 8.06
CA ARG A 188 7.90 24.75 8.90
C ARG A 188 6.48 24.20 8.98
N ILE A 189 6.28 22.99 8.47
CA ILE A 189 5.01 22.27 8.54
C ILE A 189 5.08 21.34 9.73
N ILE A 190 4.32 21.65 10.77
CA ILE A 190 4.19 20.82 11.97
C ILE A 190 3.11 19.79 11.67
N ILE A 191 3.42 18.51 11.83
CA ILE A 191 2.58 17.39 11.41
C ILE A 191 2.25 16.56 12.65
N SER A 192 0.99 16.18 12.79
CA SER A 192 0.53 15.24 13.80
C SER A 192 -0.53 14.31 13.19
N GLU A 193 -0.78 13.18 13.82
CA GLU A 193 -1.81 12.25 13.40
C GLU A 193 -2.79 12.07 14.56
N ASN A 194 -4.06 12.32 14.30
CA ASN A 194 -5.12 12.10 15.27
C ASN A 194 -5.95 10.90 14.81
N ALA A 195 -5.74 9.76 15.46
CA ALA A 195 -6.45 8.52 15.16
C ALA A 195 -7.95 8.59 15.45
N GLU A 196 -8.41 9.58 16.23
CA GLU A 196 -9.83 9.80 16.53
C GLU A 196 -10.51 10.77 15.55
N ASN A 197 -9.72 11.55 14.79
CA ASN A 197 -10.25 12.48 13.79
C ASN A 197 -10.49 11.73 12.48
N VAL A 198 -11.39 10.75 12.53
CA VAL A 198 -11.87 9.99 11.38
C VAL A 198 -13.23 10.56 11.03
N PRO A 199 -13.39 11.26 9.89
CA PRO A 199 -14.72 11.75 9.50
C PRO A 199 -15.70 10.59 9.49
N GLU A 200 -16.90 10.80 10.02
CA GLU A 200 -17.87 9.72 10.31
C GLU A 200 -18.18 8.84 9.09
N GLU A 201 -18.10 9.40 7.88
CA GLU A 201 -18.21 8.68 6.61
C GLU A 201 -17.03 7.77 6.28
N VAL A 202 -15.81 8.09 6.74
CA VAL A 202 -14.65 7.18 6.66
C VAL A 202 -14.86 6.03 7.61
N ASN A 203 -15.34 6.27 8.83
CA ASN A 203 -15.71 5.15 9.71
C ASN A 203 -16.85 4.32 9.09
N ARG A 204 -17.86 4.93 8.45
CA ARG A 204 -18.94 4.19 7.77
C ARG A 204 -18.48 3.47 6.50
N LEU A 205 -17.54 4.04 5.73
CA LEU A 205 -16.98 3.44 4.51
C LEU A 205 -15.86 2.46 4.81
N GLU A 206 -15.10 2.65 5.89
CA GLU A 206 -14.20 1.67 6.50
C GLU A 206 -14.99 0.58 7.19
N ASP A 207 -16.13 0.86 7.79
CA ASP A 207 -17.07 -0.15 8.28
C ASP A 207 -17.80 -0.81 7.11
N ALA A 208 -18.05 -0.13 5.99
CA ALA A 208 -18.64 -0.71 4.79
C ALA A 208 -17.62 -1.48 3.96
N THR A 209 -16.35 -1.07 3.93
CA THR A 209 -15.23 -1.82 3.32
C THR A 209 -14.74 -2.90 4.27
N SER A 210 -14.83 -2.75 5.58
CA SER A 210 -14.64 -3.82 6.58
C SER A 210 -15.85 -4.75 6.63
N LYS A 211 -17.07 -4.27 6.36
CA LYS A 211 -18.26 -5.11 6.08
C LYS A 211 -18.19 -5.74 4.69
N ALA A 212 -17.55 -5.13 3.70
CA ALA A 212 -17.27 -5.70 2.38
C ALA A 212 -16.09 -6.67 2.42
N THR A 213 -15.15 -6.50 3.35
CA THR A 213 -14.10 -7.46 3.67
C THR A 213 -14.68 -8.60 4.51
N LYS A 214 -15.66 -8.34 5.40
CA LYS A 214 -16.55 -9.36 6.00
C LYS A 214 -17.52 -9.97 5.00
N ALA A 215 -17.77 -9.32 3.87
CA ALA A 215 -18.60 -9.78 2.75
C ALA A 215 -17.76 -10.13 1.51
N ARG A 216 -16.47 -10.45 1.69
CA ARG A 216 -15.91 -11.58 0.95
C ARG A 216 -16.70 -12.78 1.47
N LYS A 217 -17.86 -13.05 0.84
CA LYS A 217 -18.46 -14.38 0.90
C LYS A 217 -17.38 -15.27 0.31
N HIS A 218 -16.49 -15.79 1.16
CA HIS A 218 -15.60 -16.83 0.74
C HIS A 218 -16.53 -17.97 0.29
N ASP A 219 -16.37 -18.39 -0.94
CA ASP A 219 -17.04 -19.57 -1.45
C ASP A 219 -16.51 -20.76 -0.65
N TRP A 220 -17.23 -21.13 0.41
CA TRP A 220 -16.82 -22.16 1.36
C TRP A 220 -16.50 -23.49 0.64
N SER A 221 -17.20 -23.77 -0.47
CA SER A 221 -16.95 -24.94 -1.32
C SER A 221 -15.57 -24.92 -2.01
N LYS A 222 -15.01 -23.72 -2.28
CA LYS A 222 -13.67 -23.54 -2.86
C LYS A 222 -12.58 -23.46 -1.79
N LEU A 223 -12.90 -22.97 -0.59
CA LEU A 223 -11.93 -22.96 0.52
C LEU A 223 -11.61 -24.37 1.01
N ASP A 224 -12.62 -25.24 1.15
CA ASP A 224 -12.39 -26.64 1.57
C ASP A 224 -11.46 -27.37 0.60
N LYS A 225 -11.71 -27.23 -0.71
CA LYS A 225 -10.79 -27.74 -1.74
C LYS A 225 -9.38 -27.18 -1.59
N ARG A 226 -9.21 -25.88 -1.31
CA ARG A 226 -7.88 -25.30 -1.09
C ARG A 226 -7.18 -25.86 0.15
N VAL A 227 -7.93 -26.13 1.22
CA VAL A 227 -7.41 -26.74 2.45
C VAL A 227 -6.92 -28.18 2.16
N GLU A 228 -7.66 -28.95 1.36
CA GLU A 228 -7.27 -30.31 0.95
C GLU A 228 -5.97 -30.36 0.14
N HIS A 229 -5.68 -29.29 -0.62
CA HIS A 229 -4.49 -29.19 -1.47
C HIS A 229 -3.26 -28.60 -0.75
N LEU A 230 -3.36 -28.25 0.54
CA LEU A 230 -2.22 -27.72 1.28
C LEU A 230 -1.10 -28.76 1.41
N THR A 231 0.14 -28.30 1.25
CA THR A 231 1.32 -29.10 1.60
C THR A 231 1.37 -29.34 3.12
N GLU A 232 2.19 -30.29 3.58
CA GLU A 232 2.30 -30.57 5.01
C GLU A 232 2.77 -29.36 5.83
N ALA A 233 3.67 -28.55 5.29
CA ALA A 233 4.14 -27.31 5.92
C ALA A 233 3.04 -26.23 5.95
N GLN A 234 2.31 -26.04 4.85
CA GLN A 234 1.16 -25.12 4.83
C GLN A 234 0.04 -25.58 5.78
N ARG A 235 -0.24 -26.89 5.88
CA ARG A 235 -1.24 -27.42 6.81
C ARG A 235 -0.87 -27.18 8.28
N ARG A 236 0.41 -27.33 8.63
CA ARG A 236 0.90 -27.01 9.98
C ARG A 236 0.78 -25.52 10.26
N ALA A 237 1.16 -24.67 9.31
CA ALA A 237 0.97 -23.23 9.40
C ALA A 237 -0.52 -22.86 9.60
N PHE A 238 -1.40 -23.51 8.83
CA PHE A 238 -2.86 -23.34 8.93
C PHE A 238 -3.35 -23.64 10.34
N ASN A 239 -3.01 -24.81 10.89
CA ASN A 239 -3.40 -25.21 12.25
C ASN A 239 -2.94 -24.18 13.29
N MET A 240 -1.69 -23.72 13.22
CA MET A 240 -1.15 -22.72 14.17
C MET A 240 -1.92 -21.39 14.15
N LEU A 241 -2.42 -20.99 12.98
CA LEU A 241 -3.20 -19.76 12.83
C LEU A 241 -4.65 -19.96 13.25
N THR A 242 -5.23 -21.14 13.01
CA THR A 242 -6.54 -21.53 13.55
C THR A 242 -6.49 -21.57 15.08
N ASP A 243 -5.43 -22.12 15.68
CA ASP A 243 -5.21 -22.12 17.14
C ASP A 243 -5.05 -20.69 17.70
N LEU A 244 -4.57 -19.75 16.89
CA LEU A 244 -4.51 -18.33 17.24
C LEU A 244 -5.88 -17.64 17.11
N GLY A 245 -6.89 -18.30 16.56
CA GLY A 245 -8.26 -17.80 16.40
C GLY A 245 -8.56 -17.13 15.06
N LEU A 246 -7.74 -17.37 14.02
CA LEU A 246 -8.00 -16.86 12.66
C LEU A 246 -8.96 -17.78 11.89
N GLY A 247 -9.80 -17.17 11.06
CA GLY A 247 -10.69 -17.88 10.14
C GLY A 247 -9.98 -18.40 8.89
N ILE A 248 -10.56 -19.44 8.26
CA ILE A 248 -10.01 -20.12 7.07
C ILE A 248 -9.66 -19.13 5.95
N GLY A 249 -10.59 -18.23 5.62
CA GLY A 249 -10.39 -17.21 4.59
C GLY A 249 -9.24 -16.26 4.91
N GLN A 250 -9.12 -15.83 6.17
CA GLN A 250 -8.04 -14.94 6.62
C GLN A 250 -6.67 -15.62 6.47
N ILE A 251 -6.60 -16.91 6.79
CA ILE A 251 -5.35 -17.67 6.68
C ILE A 251 -4.94 -17.83 5.21
N LEU A 252 -5.88 -18.28 4.37
CA LEU A 252 -5.59 -18.62 2.98
C LEU A 252 -5.42 -17.39 2.08
N ASP A 253 -6.17 -16.32 2.33
CA ASP A 253 -6.22 -15.14 1.46
C ASP A 253 -5.39 -13.97 1.98
N ASP A 254 -5.13 -13.87 3.28
CA ASP A 254 -4.39 -12.75 3.86
C ASP A 254 -3.01 -13.15 4.40
N VAL A 255 -2.87 -14.31 5.07
CA VAL A 255 -1.59 -14.73 5.67
C VAL A 255 -0.69 -15.47 4.68
N PHE A 256 -1.19 -16.50 3.99
CA PHE A 256 -0.36 -17.30 3.08
C PHE A 256 0.28 -16.51 1.94
N PRO A 257 -0.38 -15.51 1.33
CA PRO A 257 0.25 -14.69 0.30
C PRO A 257 1.46 -13.87 0.79
N ILE A 258 1.65 -13.69 2.10
CA ILE A 258 2.84 -13.03 2.67
C ILE A 258 4.09 -13.92 2.51
N ILE A 259 3.93 -15.23 2.54
CA ILE A 259 5.02 -16.21 2.58
C ILE A 259 5.58 -16.38 1.16
N LYS A 260 6.57 -15.56 0.80
CA LYS A 260 7.20 -15.51 -0.53
C LYS A 260 8.68 -15.87 -0.46
N GLY A 261 9.18 -16.49 -1.52
CA GLY A 261 10.59 -16.87 -1.65
C GLY A 261 10.76 -18.39 -1.74
N SER A 262 11.68 -18.82 -2.60
CA SER A 262 11.95 -20.24 -2.82
C SER A 262 12.54 -20.91 -1.57
N GLU A 263 13.21 -20.13 -0.71
CA GLU A 263 13.80 -20.57 0.55
C GLU A 263 12.77 -20.98 1.61
N LEU A 264 11.53 -20.47 1.51
CA LEU A 264 10.43 -20.77 2.43
C LEU A 264 9.55 -21.94 1.98
N LYS A 265 9.67 -22.38 0.72
CA LYS A 265 8.89 -23.49 0.18
C LYS A 265 9.17 -24.78 0.96
N GLY A 266 8.13 -25.38 1.56
CA GLY A 266 8.24 -26.55 2.45
C GLY A 266 8.60 -26.23 3.91
N TYR A 267 8.67 -24.94 4.26
CA TYR A 267 9.00 -24.43 5.58
C TYR A 267 8.07 -23.27 6.00
N GLU A 268 6.88 -23.18 5.39
CA GLU A 268 5.88 -22.15 5.64
C GLU A 268 5.42 -22.12 7.11
N ASP A 269 5.35 -23.29 7.75
CA ASP A 269 5.06 -23.43 9.19
C ASP A 269 6.10 -22.77 10.08
N LEU A 270 7.39 -22.88 9.73
CA LEU A 270 8.46 -22.22 10.49
C LEU A 270 8.38 -20.71 10.35
N PHE A 271 8.05 -20.21 9.16
CA PHE A 271 7.88 -18.78 8.95
C PHE A 271 6.71 -18.24 9.79
N VAL A 272 5.56 -18.92 9.74
CA VAL A 272 4.37 -18.58 10.55
C VAL A 272 4.67 -18.68 12.05
N TYR A 273 5.42 -19.69 12.49
CA TYR A 273 5.86 -19.79 13.89
C TYR A 273 6.61 -18.53 14.32
N TYR A 274 7.56 -18.05 13.52
CA TYR A 274 8.32 -16.84 13.87
C TYR A 274 7.50 -15.55 13.76
N MET A 275 6.52 -15.49 12.86
CA MET A 275 5.54 -14.39 12.85
C MET A 275 4.77 -14.35 14.17
N ILE A 276 4.23 -15.49 14.61
CA ILE A 276 3.44 -15.60 15.84
C ILE A 276 4.32 -15.32 17.07
N ASP A 277 5.53 -15.87 17.14
CA ASP A 277 6.50 -15.61 18.22
C ASP A 277 6.83 -14.12 18.32
N PHE A 278 7.14 -13.48 17.20
CA PHE A 278 7.43 -12.05 17.17
C PHE A 278 6.22 -11.21 17.60
N PHE A 279 5.03 -11.56 17.12
CA PHE A 279 3.79 -10.91 17.51
C PHE A 279 3.52 -11.05 19.02
N LYS A 280 3.59 -12.26 19.56
CA LYS A 280 3.34 -12.53 20.99
C LYS A 280 4.29 -11.75 21.90
N LYS A 281 5.53 -11.52 21.47
CA LYS A 281 6.53 -10.70 22.20
C LYS A 281 6.24 -9.20 22.21
N LYS A 282 5.33 -8.72 21.36
CA LYS A 282 5.14 -7.29 21.09
C LYS A 282 3.70 -6.82 21.23
N THR A 283 2.75 -7.75 21.23
CA THR A 283 1.33 -7.44 21.44
C THR A 283 1.05 -7.13 22.91
N THR A 284 0.16 -6.18 23.15
CA THR A 284 -0.40 -5.88 24.49
C THR A 284 -1.76 -6.55 24.71
N ALA A 285 -2.27 -7.27 23.71
CA ALA A 285 -3.57 -7.94 23.77
C ALA A 285 -3.57 -9.07 24.81
N LYS A 286 -4.56 -9.04 25.71
CA LYS A 286 -4.66 -9.98 26.84
C LYS A 286 -5.47 -11.23 26.50
N THR A 287 -6.64 -11.07 25.87
CA THR A 287 -7.53 -12.17 25.52
C THR A 287 -7.14 -12.81 24.19
N ASP A 288 -7.50 -14.08 23.97
CA ASP A 288 -7.16 -14.77 22.71
C ASP A 288 -7.93 -14.19 21.52
N LYS A 289 -9.17 -13.73 21.73
CA LYS A 289 -9.96 -13.02 20.72
C LYS A 289 -9.30 -11.70 20.30
N ASP A 290 -8.74 -10.96 21.25
CA ASP A 290 -8.05 -9.70 20.95
C ASP A 290 -6.68 -9.94 20.33
N LYS A 291 -5.99 -11.03 20.69
CA LYS A 291 -4.76 -11.46 20.02
C LYS A 291 -5.02 -11.84 18.57
N ALA A 292 -6.08 -12.58 18.27
CA ALA A 292 -6.47 -12.92 16.91
C ALA A 292 -6.72 -11.66 16.07
N ARG A 293 -7.51 -10.72 16.61
CA ARG A 293 -7.78 -9.41 15.96
C ARG A 293 -6.51 -8.58 15.78
N ALA A 294 -5.66 -8.51 16.79
CA ALA A 294 -4.42 -7.74 16.72
C ALA A 294 -3.42 -8.35 15.73
N PHE A 295 -3.30 -9.69 15.69
CA PHE A 295 -2.47 -10.38 14.71
C PHE A 295 -2.97 -10.15 13.29
N LEU A 296 -4.28 -10.26 13.07
CA LEU A 296 -4.88 -9.95 11.78
C LEU A 296 -4.70 -8.47 11.41
N GLY A 297 -4.80 -7.56 12.38
CA GLY A 297 -4.48 -6.15 12.19
C GLY A 297 -3.04 -5.95 11.73
N TRP A 298 -2.08 -6.70 12.27
CA TRP A 298 -0.69 -6.65 11.81
C TRP A 298 -0.51 -7.21 10.39
N VAL A 299 -1.23 -8.27 10.04
CA VAL A 299 -1.28 -8.85 8.68
C VAL A 299 -1.86 -7.83 7.70
N ASN A 300 -3.03 -7.26 7.99
CA ASN A 300 -3.71 -6.29 7.13
C ASN A 300 -2.91 -4.99 6.98
N ASN A 301 -2.22 -4.56 8.03
CA ASN A 301 -1.30 -3.42 7.99
C ASN A 301 0.06 -3.78 7.36
N ARG A 302 0.22 -4.99 6.83
CA ARG A 302 1.41 -5.52 6.15
C ARG A 302 2.68 -5.40 6.99
N ARG A 303 2.55 -5.49 8.31
CA ARG A 303 3.68 -5.36 9.24
C ARG A 303 4.70 -6.46 9.04
N PHE A 304 4.23 -7.68 8.77
CA PHE A 304 5.11 -8.83 8.51
C PHE A 304 5.84 -8.74 7.16
N GLU A 305 5.40 -7.87 6.25
CA GLU A 305 6.04 -7.62 4.95
C GLU A 305 7.03 -6.44 4.99
N GLU A 306 7.24 -5.79 6.15
CA GLU A 306 8.28 -4.76 6.29
C GLU A 306 9.67 -5.38 6.01
N PRO A 307 10.51 -4.82 5.12
CA PRO A 307 11.72 -5.49 4.63
C PRO A 307 12.65 -5.98 5.75
N ASN A 308 12.93 -5.14 6.74
CA ASN A 308 13.79 -5.49 7.88
C ASN A 308 13.20 -6.60 8.74
N LEU A 309 11.88 -6.58 8.99
CA LEU A 309 11.25 -7.63 9.77
C LEU A 309 11.17 -8.93 8.97
N TYR A 310 10.74 -8.85 7.72
CA TYR A 310 10.64 -9.99 6.82
C TYR A 310 11.98 -10.71 6.67
N ALA A 311 13.06 -9.98 6.36
CA ALA A 311 14.40 -10.53 6.26
C ALA A 311 14.83 -11.24 7.56
N ARG A 312 14.60 -10.62 8.73
CA ARG A 312 14.90 -11.25 10.03
C ARG A 312 14.07 -12.52 10.29
N LEU A 313 12.82 -12.57 9.84
CA LEU A 313 12.00 -13.78 9.94
C LEU A 313 12.52 -14.87 9.02
N VAL A 314 12.89 -14.55 7.78
CA VAL A 314 13.50 -15.47 6.82
C VAL A 314 14.84 -16.00 7.35
N GLU A 315 15.70 -15.14 7.89
CA GLU A 315 16.97 -15.53 8.51
C GLU A 315 16.78 -16.54 9.64
N LYS A 316 15.75 -16.34 10.49
CA LYS A 316 15.39 -17.30 11.53
C LYS A 316 14.95 -18.64 10.96
N VAL A 317 14.20 -18.65 9.85
CA VAL A 317 13.84 -19.88 9.15
C VAL A 317 15.09 -20.57 8.61
N ILE A 318 15.97 -19.85 7.91
CA ILE A 318 17.22 -20.39 7.37
C ILE A 318 18.10 -20.97 8.49
N ALA A 319 18.25 -20.26 9.60
CA ALA A 319 18.99 -20.75 10.78
C ALA A 319 18.35 -22.01 11.36
N ARG A 320 17.01 -22.06 11.46
CA ARG A 320 16.30 -23.25 11.94
C ARG A 320 16.48 -24.44 11.00
N LYS A 321 16.43 -24.22 9.69
CA LYS A 321 16.66 -25.25 8.65
C LYS A 321 18.01 -25.92 8.82
N LYS A 322 19.07 -25.16 9.12
CA LYS A 322 20.43 -25.70 9.36
C LYS A 322 20.48 -26.67 10.54
N ASN A 323 19.62 -26.46 11.55
CA ASN A 323 19.57 -27.25 12.79
C ASN A 323 18.50 -28.35 12.80
N LEU A 324 17.88 -28.66 11.65
CA LEU A 324 16.93 -29.78 11.55
C LEU A 324 17.67 -31.12 11.49
N LYS A 325 17.08 -32.16 12.08
CA LYS A 325 17.57 -33.53 11.90
C LYS A 325 17.43 -33.93 10.43
N GLU A 326 18.36 -34.73 9.93
CA GLU A 326 18.39 -35.14 8.51
C GLU A 326 17.08 -35.80 8.06
N ALA A 327 16.51 -36.69 8.89
CA ALA A 327 15.22 -37.31 8.64
C ALA A 327 14.07 -36.29 8.53
N GLU A 328 14.08 -35.24 9.34
CA GLU A 328 13.05 -34.19 9.28
C GLU A 328 13.21 -33.31 8.03
N ARG A 329 14.45 -32.99 7.65
CA ARG A 329 14.74 -32.23 6.43
C ARG A 329 14.30 -33.04 5.19
N SER A 330 14.68 -34.30 5.11
CA SER A 330 14.28 -35.21 4.01
C SER A 330 12.75 -35.30 3.88
N ASN A 331 12.05 -35.50 4.99
CA ASN A 331 10.59 -35.53 5.01
C ASN A 331 9.96 -34.23 4.50
N ARG A 332 10.52 -33.07 4.85
CA ARG A 332 10.05 -31.77 4.33
C ARG A 332 10.32 -31.60 2.83
N GLU A 333 11.46 -32.07 2.34
CA GLU A 333 11.79 -32.03 0.91
C GLU A 333 10.86 -32.92 0.07
N ILE A 334 10.46 -34.09 0.59
CA ILE A 334 9.46 -34.96 -0.04
C ILE A 334 8.08 -34.29 -0.03
N ALA A 335 7.68 -33.74 1.13
CA ALA A 335 6.37 -33.15 1.32
C ALA A 335 6.15 -31.85 0.51
N LYS A 336 7.21 -31.15 0.06
CA LYS A 336 7.09 -29.85 -0.65
C LYS A 336 6.34 -29.92 -1.99
N GLY A 337 6.24 -31.12 -2.58
CA GLY A 337 5.68 -31.35 -3.92
C GLY A 337 4.32 -32.05 -3.92
N MET A 338 3.74 -32.37 -2.76
CA MET A 338 2.50 -33.12 -2.65
C MET A 338 1.61 -32.60 -1.52
N THR A 339 0.32 -32.96 -1.57
CA THR A 339 -0.63 -32.58 -0.53
C THR A 339 -0.30 -33.27 0.79
N ALA A 340 -0.71 -32.68 1.91
CA ALA A 340 -0.52 -33.27 3.23
C ALA A 340 -1.15 -34.66 3.37
N ALA A 341 -2.28 -34.90 2.70
CA ALA A 341 -2.94 -36.20 2.67
C ALA A 341 -2.08 -37.25 1.94
N ALA A 342 -1.57 -36.91 0.75
CA ALA A 342 -0.67 -37.78 -0.01
C ALA A 342 0.61 -38.10 0.76
N PHE A 343 1.22 -37.09 1.40
CA PHE A 343 2.43 -37.25 2.19
C PHE A 343 2.22 -38.19 3.40
N ARG A 344 1.11 -38.04 4.12
CA ARG A 344 0.79 -38.94 5.25
C ARG A 344 0.54 -40.37 4.82
N LYS A 345 -0.11 -40.57 3.68
CA LYS A 345 -0.32 -41.90 3.13
C LYS A 345 1.02 -42.56 2.81
N LEU A 346 1.93 -41.83 2.16
CA LEU A 346 3.29 -42.29 1.88
C LEU A 346 4.05 -42.67 3.16
N LEU A 347 3.94 -41.89 4.23
CA LEU A 347 4.57 -42.22 5.52
C LEU A 347 3.97 -43.46 6.21
N ASN A 348 2.69 -43.73 5.99
CA ASN A 348 2.03 -44.92 6.53
C ASN A 348 2.40 -46.17 5.72
N ASP A 349 2.58 -46.05 4.41
CA ASP A 349 3.00 -47.14 3.53
C ASP A 349 4.50 -47.52 3.71
N GLN A 350 5.28 -46.66 4.37
CA GLN A 350 6.71 -46.87 4.71
C GLN A 350 6.95 -47.42 6.13
N LYS A 351 5.89 -47.54 6.94
CA LYS A 351 5.92 -48.15 8.28
C LYS A 351 5.42 -49.58 8.20
#